data_AF-A0AAU8KA41-F1
#
_entry.id   AF-A0AAU8KA41-F1
#
_cell.length_a   1.000
_cell.length_b   1.000
_cell.length_c   1.000
_cell.angle_alpha   90.00
_cell.angle_beta   90.00
_cell.angle_gamma   90.00
#
_symmetry.space_group_name_H-M   'P 1'
#
loop_
_entity.id
_entity.type
_entity.pdbx_description
1 polymer ?
#
loop_
_entity_poly.entity_id
_entity_poly.type
_entity_poly.pdbx_seq_one_letter_code
_entity_poly.pdbx_strand_id
1 'polypeptide(L)'
;MGQRWQIPVAVESRARMGVLAEFSRGDARGAHTLLNLALDGRIEMGIAIGGILHRGRTGNAGGIGHLVVRTGGRLCRCGQRGCLDAYVDDAALRRALLARAPSPEAAQDAVHLLAQATAAAALLVDPTAVVLGGNLPALGGGLVERLRSALGAILPPGTVPPVMCSTLGSRAPLLGGLELVLSKAGSPPSDSPLWIRQ
;
A
#
# COMPACT_ATOMS: atom_id res chain seq x y z
N MET A 1 10.72 -21.93 -12.06
CA MET A 1 11.30 -22.09 -10.70
C MET A 1 10.79 -23.36 -10.02
N GLY A 2 9.47 -23.58 -9.86
CA GLY A 2 8.95 -24.80 -9.20
C GLY A 2 9.47 -26.12 -9.77
N GLN A 3 9.44 -26.30 -11.10
CA GLN A 3 9.97 -27.52 -11.75
C GLN A 3 11.49 -27.75 -11.55
N ARG A 4 12.27 -26.67 -11.40
CA ARG A 4 13.72 -26.76 -11.22
C ARG A 4 14.08 -27.21 -9.80
N TRP A 5 13.33 -26.74 -8.81
CA TRP A 5 13.64 -26.95 -7.40
C TRP A 5 12.76 -28.00 -6.73
N GLN A 6 11.75 -28.53 -7.44
CA GLN A 6 10.81 -29.55 -6.95
C GLN A 6 10.15 -29.15 -5.61
N ILE A 7 9.93 -27.84 -5.41
CA ILE A 7 9.23 -27.27 -4.25
C ILE A 7 8.09 -26.35 -4.70
N PRO A 8 7.02 -26.22 -3.89
CA PRO A 8 5.97 -25.23 -4.14
C PRO A 8 6.56 -23.82 -4.21
N VAL A 9 6.11 -23.05 -5.21
CA VAL A 9 6.50 -21.64 -5.38
C VAL A 9 5.24 -20.79 -5.43
N ALA A 10 5.23 -19.71 -4.67
CA ALA A 10 4.21 -18.69 -4.73
C ALA A 10 4.82 -17.34 -5.12
N VAL A 11 4.05 -16.53 -5.84
CA VAL A 11 4.42 -15.17 -6.24
C VAL A 11 3.30 -14.25 -5.82
N GLU A 12 3.66 -13.10 -5.26
CA GLU A 12 2.71 -12.10 -4.79
C GLU A 12 3.32 -10.70 -4.88
N SER A 13 2.48 -9.67 -4.95
CA SER A 13 2.94 -8.28 -4.95
C SER A 13 3.49 -7.86 -3.59
N ARG A 14 4.44 -6.90 -3.58
CA ARG A 14 5.01 -6.38 -2.33
C ARG A 14 3.97 -5.77 -1.43
N ALA A 15 3.05 -4.99 -1.98
CA ALA A 15 2.04 -4.33 -1.17
C ALA A 15 1.11 -5.35 -0.49
N ARG A 16 0.78 -6.47 -1.14
CA ARG A 16 0.01 -7.55 -0.52
C ARG A 16 0.81 -8.33 0.51
N MET A 17 2.10 -8.58 0.24
CA MET A 17 2.98 -9.15 1.26
C MET A 17 3.08 -8.24 2.49
N GLY A 18 3.10 -6.93 2.31
CA GLY A 18 3.01 -5.97 3.40
C GLY A 18 1.75 -6.14 4.24
N VAL A 19 0.57 -6.35 3.64
CA VAL A 19 -0.67 -6.67 4.37
C VAL A 19 -0.50 -7.93 5.23
N LEU A 20 0.04 -9.01 4.66
CA LEU A 20 0.23 -10.25 5.42
C LEU A 20 1.21 -10.07 6.58
N ALA A 21 2.26 -9.30 6.36
CA ALA A 21 3.24 -8.97 7.39
C ALA A 21 2.63 -8.15 8.52
N GLU A 22 1.81 -7.15 8.18
CA GLU A 22 1.09 -6.34 9.16
C GLU A 22 0.13 -7.19 10.00
N PHE A 23 -0.66 -8.05 9.36
CA PHE A 23 -1.57 -8.95 10.06
C PHE A 23 -0.86 -9.94 10.99
N SER A 24 0.32 -10.42 10.60
CA SER A 24 1.04 -11.39 11.41
C SER A 24 1.91 -10.73 12.47
N ARG A 25 2.57 -9.60 12.18
CA ARG A 25 3.70 -9.07 12.98
C ARG A 25 3.73 -7.56 13.14
N GLY A 26 2.88 -6.83 12.44
CA GLY A 26 2.91 -5.37 12.44
C GLY A 26 1.88 -4.74 13.36
N ASP A 27 1.74 -3.42 13.20
CA ASP A 27 0.94 -2.58 14.07
C ASP A 27 -0.54 -2.57 13.66
N ALA A 28 -0.85 -3.04 12.45
CA ALA A 28 -2.23 -3.25 12.01
C ALA A 28 -2.77 -4.67 12.31
N ARG A 29 -2.18 -5.37 13.29
CA ARG A 29 -2.75 -6.60 13.85
C ARG A 29 -4.18 -6.34 14.36
N GLY A 30 -5.12 -7.19 13.98
CA GLY A 30 -6.53 -7.05 14.34
C GLY A 30 -7.33 -6.10 13.45
N ALA A 31 -6.70 -5.39 12.50
CA ALA A 31 -7.44 -4.63 11.49
C ALA A 31 -8.25 -5.59 10.61
N HIS A 32 -9.56 -5.34 10.51
CA HIS A 32 -10.46 -6.21 9.73
C HIS A 32 -10.47 -5.81 8.25
N THR A 33 -10.39 -4.51 7.95
CA THR A 33 -10.16 -4.01 6.59
C THR A 33 -8.91 -3.13 6.61
N LEU A 34 -7.94 -3.43 5.76
CA LEU A 34 -6.64 -2.77 5.75
C LEU A 34 -6.26 -2.36 4.33
N LEU A 35 -5.80 -1.12 4.19
CA LEU A 35 -5.07 -0.67 3.00
C LEU A 35 -3.59 -0.55 3.34
N ASN A 36 -2.73 -1.30 2.67
CA ASN A 36 -1.29 -1.11 2.74
C ASN A 36 -0.81 -0.38 1.48
N LEU A 37 -0.59 0.93 1.59
CA LEU A 37 -0.04 1.76 0.54
C LEU A 37 1.49 1.69 0.59
N ALA A 38 2.12 1.13 -0.43
CA ALA A 38 3.57 0.96 -0.46
C ALA A 38 4.19 1.72 -1.62
N LEU A 39 5.37 2.28 -1.39
CA LEU A 39 6.22 2.88 -2.43
C LEU A 39 7.56 2.18 -2.45
N ASP A 40 7.86 1.48 -3.55
CA ASP A 40 9.20 0.96 -3.81
C ASP A 40 9.56 1.14 -5.29
N GLY A 41 9.81 2.38 -5.70
CA GLY A 41 9.96 2.77 -7.11
C GLY A 41 8.65 2.86 -7.90
N ARG A 42 7.57 2.28 -7.38
CA ARG A 42 6.17 2.38 -7.85
C ARG A 42 5.21 2.41 -6.66
N ILE A 43 4.07 3.07 -6.83
CA ILE A 43 3.00 3.04 -5.83
C ILE A 43 2.13 1.81 -6.08
N GLU A 44 1.98 1.01 -5.03
CA GLU A 44 1.10 -0.17 -5.01
C GLU A 44 0.22 -0.13 -3.76
N MET A 45 -0.93 -0.80 -3.83
CA MET A 45 -1.82 -0.97 -2.69
C MET A 45 -2.14 -2.44 -2.47
N GLY A 46 -1.90 -2.93 -1.26
CA GLY A 46 -2.46 -4.17 -0.76
C GLY A 46 -3.80 -3.85 -0.12
N ILE A 47 -4.82 -4.65 -0.42
CA ILE A 47 -6.15 -4.51 0.16
C ILE A 47 -6.48 -5.80 0.88
N ALA A 48 -6.90 -5.71 2.14
CA ALA A 48 -7.58 -6.79 2.82
C ALA A 48 -8.95 -6.34 3.29
N ILE A 49 -9.94 -7.22 3.15
CA ILE A 49 -11.33 -7.01 3.55
C ILE A 49 -11.76 -8.25 4.33
N GLY A 50 -12.32 -8.08 5.52
CA GLY A 50 -12.73 -9.24 6.31
C GLY A 50 -11.56 -10.03 6.90
N GLY A 51 -10.40 -9.38 7.07
CA GLY A 51 -9.12 -10.02 7.33
C GLY A 51 -8.54 -10.73 6.12
N ILE A 52 -9.24 -10.79 4.97
CA ILE A 52 -8.85 -11.59 3.80
C ILE A 52 -8.15 -10.73 2.76
N LEU A 53 -6.97 -11.18 2.33
CA LEU A 53 -6.20 -10.52 1.28
C LEU A 53 -6.99 -10.53 -0.04
N HIS A 54 -7.32 -9.35 -0.54
CA HIS A 54 -8.11 -9.16 -1.73
C HIS A 54 -7.24 -9.01 -2.98
N ARG A 55 -7.34 -9.98 -3.90
CA ARG A 55 -6.58 -10.02 -5.16
C ARG A 55 -7.40 -9.54 -6.36
N GLY A 56 -8.73 -9.61 -6.27
CA GLY A 56 -9.63 -9.41 -7.40
C GLY A 56 -9.50 -10.51 -8.47
N ARG A 57 -10.32 -10.41 -9.51
CA ARG A 57 -10.45 -11.45 -10.56
C ARG A 57 -9.15 -11.77 -11.29
N THR A 58 -8.32 -10.77 -11.56
CA THR A 58 -7.08 -10.92 -12.35
C THR A 58 -5.81 -10.74 -11.52
N GLY A 59 -5.92 -10.65 -10.19
CA GLY A 59 -4.78 -10.29 -9.35
C GLY A 59 -4.36 -8.82 -9.46
N ASN A 60 -5.21 -7.94 -10.01
CA ASN A 60 -4.92 -6.51 -10.17
C ASN A 60 -5.61 -5.61 -9.13
N ALA A 61 -6.33 -6.18 -8.16
CA ALA A 61 -6.91 -5.35 -7.10
C ALA A 61 -5.79 -4.64 -6.32
N GLY A 62 -5.98 -3.34 -6.08
CA GLY A 62 -4.97 -2.49 -5.47
C GLY A 62 -3.87 -2.00 -6.43
N GLY A 63 -4.03 -2.16 -7.74
CA GLY A 63 -3.20 -1.54 -8.78
C GLY A 63 -3.33 -0.01 -8.87
N ILE A 64 -3.34 0.66 -7.72
CA ILE A 64 -3.69 2.08 -7.56
C ILE A 64 -2.70 3.02 -8.26
N GLY A 65 -1.45 2.59 -8.47
CA GLY A 65 -0.47 3.32 -9.28
C GLY A 65 -0.94 3.59 -10.72
N HIS A 66 -1.92 2.82 -11.22
CA HIS A 66 -2.54 3.01 -12.53
C HIS A 66 -3.82 3.85 -12.52
N LEU A 67 -4.28 4.31 -11.37
CA LEU A 67 -5.39 5.26 -11.29
C LEU A 67 -5.02 6.53 -12.07
N VAL A 68 -5.86 6.91 -13.02
CA VAL A 68 -5.69 8.16 -13.78
C VAL A 68 -6.08 9.32 -12.86
N VAL A 69 -5.07 10.02 -12.36
CA VAL A 69 -5.23 11.21 -11.50
C VAL A 69 -5.16 12.51 -12.30
N ARG A 70 -4.66 12.44 -13.55
CA ARG A 70 -4.55 13.58 -14.48
C ARG A 70 -4.86 13.17 -15.91
N THR A 71 -6.10 13.36 -16.34
CA THR A 71 -6.53 13.07 -17.72
C THR A 71 -5.63 13.76 -18.74
N GLY A 72 -5.15 13.01 -19.74
CA GLY A 72 -4.22 13.52 -20.76
C GLY A 72 -2.79 13.79 -20.27
N GLY A 73 -2.47 13.40 -19.04
CA GLY A 73 -1.22 13.72 -18.37
C GLY A 73 0.05 13.03 -18.89
N ARG A 74 1.04 12.92 -18.00
CA ARG A 74 2.35 12.30 -18.25
C ARG A 74 2.19 10.85 -18.73
N LEU A 75 3.05 10.43 -19.65
CA LEU A 75 3.11 9.04 -20.09
C LEU A 75 3.55 8.15 -18.93
N CYS A 76 2.76 7.11 -18.65
CA CYS A 76 3.09 6.08 -17.68
C CYS A 76 3.84 4.93 -18.37
N ARG A 77 4.65 4.21 -17.61
CA ARG A 77 5.37 3.00 -18.06
C ARG A 77 4.44 1.88 -18.53
N CYS A 78 3.17 1.89 -18.14
CA CYS A 78 2.18 0.93 -18.68
C CYS A 78 1.66 1.30 -20.08
N GLY A 79 2.08 2.43 -20.65
CA GLY A 79 1.63 2.93 -21.96
C GLY A 79 0.42 3.88 -21.89
N GLN A 80 -0.25 3.99 -20.75
CA GLN A 80 -1.35 4.94 -20.54
C GLN A 80 -0.84 6.33 -20.14
N ARG A 81 -1.74 7.33 -20.09
CA ARG A 81 -1.42 8.71 -19.66
C ARG A 81 -2.17 9.09 -18.40
N GLY A 82 -1.47 9.79 -17.50
CA GLY A 82 -2.10 10.37 -16.32
C GLY A 82 -2.15 9.48 -15.09
N CYS A 83 -1.56 8.28 -15.13
CA CYS A 83 -1.50 7.37 -13.98
C CYS A 83 -0.73 8.01 -12.81
N LEU A 84 -1.15 7.70 -11.58
CA LEU A 84 -0.49 8.14 -10.34
C LEU A 84 1.03 7.88 -10.35
N ASP A 85 1.45 6.70 -10.81
CA ASP A 85 2.86 6.29 -10.92
C ASP A 85 3.72 7.23 -11.79
N ALA A 86 3.10 8.03 -12.68
CA ALA A 86 3.83 8.99 -13.51
C ALA A 86 4.16 10.30 -12.76
N TYR A 87 3.64 10.45 -11.53
CA TYR A 87 3.77 11.67 -10.73
C TYR A 87 4.38 11.40 -9.35
N VAL A 88 4.18 10.21 -8.79
CA VAL A 88 4.64 9.85 -7.46
C VAL A 88 5.74 8.80 -7.55
N ASP A 89 6.97 9.20 -7.23
CA ASP A 89 8.13 8.34 -7.05
C ASP A 89 8.88 8.70 -5.75
N ASP A 90 9.83 7.84 -5.35
CA ASP A 90 10.64 8.04 -4.14
C ASP A 90 11.31 9.42 -4.15
N ALA A 91 11.78 9.90 -5.30
CA ALA A 91 12.46 11.18 -5.41
C ALA A 91 11.49 12.36 -5.27
N ALA A 92 10.28 12.28 -5.83
CA ALA A 92 9.23 13.28 -5.73
C ALA A 92 8.76 13.43 -4.28
N LEU A 93 8.51 12.33 -3.57
CA LEU A 93 8.11 12.41 -2.17
C LEU A 93 9.29 12.79 -1.25
N ARG A 94 10.52 12.33 -1.51
CA ARG A 94 11.71 12.81 -0.77
C ARG A 94 11.88 14.32 -0.89
N ARG A 95 11.76 14.85 -2.12
CA ARG A 95 11.76 16.29 -2.37
C ARG A 95 10.66 16.99 -1.56
N ALA A 96 9.49 16.36 -1.44
CA ALA A 96 8.39 16.92 -0.69
C ALA A 96 8.59 17.03 0.81
N LEU A 97 9.24 16.04 1.39
CA LEU A 97 9.26 15.88 2.85
C LEU A 97 10.53 16.45 3.48
N LEU A 98 11.63 16.56 2.73
CA LEU A 98 12.93 16.93 3.28
C LEU A 98 13.27 18.42 3.19
N ALA A 99 12.34 19.31 2.82
CA ALA A 99 12.52 20.77 2.71
C ALA A 99 13.74 21.25 1.90
N ARG A 100 14.41 20.34 1.17
CA ARG A 100 15.62 20.55 0.38
C ARG A 100 15.33 20.55 -1.13
N ALA A 101 14.07 20.72 -1.51
CA ALA A 101 13.66 20.70 -2.89
C ALA A 101 13.46 22.11 -3.47
N PRO A 102 13.79 22.31 -4.75
CA PRO A 102 13.66 23.60 -5.42
C PRO A 102 12.19 24.05 -5.68
N SER A 103 11.17 23.21 -5.42
CA SER A 103 9.75 23.59 -5.61
C SER A 103 8.80 22.94 -4.59
N PRO A 104 8.36 23.67 -3.55
CA PRO A 104 7.34 23.22 -2.59
C PRO A 104 5.98 22.87 -3.22
N GLU A 105 5.63 23.38 -4.41
CA GLU A 105 4.34 23.04 -5.02
C GLU A 105 4.30 21.59 -5.55
N ALA A 106 5.35 21.15 -6.25
CA ALA A 106 5.41 19.78 -6.78
C ALA A 106 5.34 18.71 -5.67
N ALA A 107 5.86 19.07 -4.51
CA ALA A 107 5.82 18.31 -3.29
C ALA A 107 4.40 18.14 -2.73
N GLN A 108 3.72 19.27 -2.56
CA GLN A 108 2.32 19.32 -2.13
C GLN A 108 1.41 18.56 -3.11
N ASP A 109 1.68 18.70 -4.40
CA ASP A 109 0.98 18.01 -5.47
C ASP A 109 1.11 16.49 -5.36
N ALA A 110 2.32 15.95 -5.15
CA ALA A 110 2.51 14.51 -4.99
C ALA A 110 1.74 13.93 -3.80
N VAL A 111 1.73 14.63 -2.66
CA VAL A 111 0.93 14.23 -1.48
C VAL A 111 -0.57 14.30 -1.78
N HIS A 112 -1.02 15.34 -2.48
CA HIS A 112 -2.42 15.49 -2.86
C HIS A 112 -2.89 14.36 -3.79
N LEU A 113 -2.11 14.01 -4.81
CA LEU A 113 -2.42 12.91 -5.72
C LEU A 113 -2.44 11.56 -4.99
N LEU A 114 -1.52 11.36 -4.04
CA LEU A 114 -1.50 10.16 -3.19
C LEU A 114 -2.75 10.10 -2.29
N ALA A 115 -3.18 11.24 -1.75
CA ALA A 115 -4.41 11.35 -0.97
C ALA A 115 -5.65 11.05 -1.79
N GLN A 116 -5.76 11.57 -3.02
CA GLN A 116 -6.88 11.26 -3.94
C GLN A 116 -6.99 9.76 -4.21
N ALA A 117 -5.86 9.11 -4.49
CA ALA A 117 -5.81 7.68 -4.73
C ALA A 117 -6.19 6.86 -3.50
N THR A 118 -5.70 7.26 -2.33
CA THR A 118 -6.01 6.63 -1.05
C THR A 118 -7.48 6.83 -0.67
N ALA A 119 -8.03 8.02 -0.87
CA ALA A 119 -9.43 8.34 -0.63
C ALA A 119 -10.36 7.55 -1.54
N ALA A 120 -10.01 7.40 -2.82
CA ALA A 120 -10.79 6.57 -3.75
C ALA A 120 -10.89 5.12 -3.27
N ALA A 121 -9.80 4.54 -2.75
CA ALA A 121 -9.84 3.22 -2.15
C ALA A 121 -10.64 3.21 -0.83
N ALA A 122 -10.43 4.20 0.02
CA ALA A 122 -11.13 4.31 1.31
C ALA A 122 -12.65 4.39 1.15
N LEU A 123 -13.15 5.15 0.17
CA LEU A 123 -14.58 5.25 -0.13
C LEU A 123 -15.21 3.93 -0.61
N LEU A 124 -14.41 2.99 -1.11
CA LEU A 124 -14.90 1.71 -1.60
C LEU A 124 -14.91 0.61 -0.54
N VAL A 125 -13.98 0.66 0.42
CA VAL A 125 -13.79 -0.44 1.37
C VAL A 125 -13.91 -0.05 2.84
N ASP A 126 -13.98 1.25 3.15
CA ASP A 126 -14.06 1.80 4.50
C ASP A 126 -13.06 1.14 5.48
N PRO A 127 -11.75 1.39 5.29
CA PRO A 127 -10.72 0.63 5.97
C PRO A 127 -10.58 1.03 7.45
N THR A 128 -10.29 0.03 8.29
CA THR A 128 -9.93 0.23 9.70
C THR A 128 -8.64 1.04 9.84
N ALA A 129 -7.70 0.89 8.90
CA ALA A 129 -6.47 1.67 8.88
C ALA A 129 -5.87 1.73 7.46
N VAL A 130 -5.05 2.74 7.23
CA VAL A 130 -4.13 2.85 6.10
C VAL A 130 -2.70 2.76 6.63
N VAL A 131 -1.97 1.72 6.24
CA VAL A 131 -0.55 1.55 6.55
C VAL A 131 0.29 2.05 5.38
N LEU A 132 1.30 2.86 5.68
CA LEU A 132 2.32 3.31 4.76
C LEU A 132 3.51 2.35 4.83
N GLY A 133 3.70 1.56 3.78
CA GLY A 133 4.74 0.55 3.65
C GLY A 133 5.81 0.89 2.61
N GLY A 134 6.71 -0.08 2.39
CA GLY A 134 7.85 0.09 1.48
C GLY A 134 8.82 1.16 1.99
N ASN A 135 9.28 2.04 1.11
CA ASN A 135 10.14 3.16 1.45
C ASN A 135 9.41 4.37 2.05
N LEU A 136 8.07 4.41 2.10
CA LEU A 136 7.32 5.56 2.63
C LEU A 136 7.70 5.93 4.07
N PRO A 137 7.86 4.99 5.03
CA PRO A 137 8.30 5.33 6.39
C PRO A 137 9.66 6.04 6.43
N ALA A 138 10.58 5.66 5.54
CA ALA A 138 11.93 6.25 5.47
C ALA A 138 11.95 7.67 4.91
N LEU A 139 10.83 8.16 4.38
CA LEU A 139 10.72 9.52 3.87
C LEU A 139 10.56 10.56 4.99
N GLY A 140 10.12 10.15 6.19
CA GLY A 140 9.98 11.03 7.36
C GLY A 140 9.15 12.29 7.08
N GLY A 141 9.49 13.40 7.75
CA GLY A 141 9.06 14.75 7.34
C GLY A 141 7.56 15.07 7.45
N GLY A 142 6.83 14.35 8.31
CA GLY A 142 5.41 14.59 8.55
C GLY A 142 4.48 14.07 7.45
N LEU A 143 4.91 13.05 6.69
CA LEU A 143 4.10 12.47 5.61
C LEU A 143 2.73 11.99 6.11
N VAL A 144 2.68 11.35 7.29
CA VAL A 144 1.42 10.87 7.89
C VAL A 144 0.48 12.05 8.12
N GLU A 145 0.96 13.13 8.74
CA GLU A 145 0.17 14.32 9.04
C GLU A 145 -0.31 15.02 7.77
N ARG A 146 0.56 15.15 6.76
CA ARG A 146 0.23 15.77 5.48
C ARG A 146 -0.79 14.93 4.70
N LEU A 147 -0.61 13.61 4.66
CA LEU A 147 -1.55 12.70 3.99
C LEU A 147 -2.90 12.70 4.72
N ARG A 148 -2.91 12.64 6.05
CA ARG A 148 -4.15 12.72 6.86
C ARG A 148 -4.88 14.04 6.64
N SER A 149 -4.16 15.16 6.61
CA SER A 149 -4.72 16.48 6.32
C SER A 149 -5.33 16.53 4.91
N ALA A 150 -4.60 16.03 3.90
CA ALA A 150 -5.09 15.97 2.52
C ALA A 150 -6.30 15.03 2.37
N LEU A 151 -6.33 13.91 3.08
CA LEU A 151 -7.48 13.01 3.13
C LEU A 151 -8.70 13.69 3.75
N GLY A 152 -8.52 14.47 4.82
CA GLY A 152 -9.61 15.24 5.46
C GLY A 152 -10.21 16.34 4.58
N ALA A 153 -9.50 16.77 3.54
CA ALA A 153 -10.04 17.69 2.53
C ALA A 153 -10.85 16.98 1.43
N ILE A 154 -10.75 15.64 1.32
CA ILE A 154 -11.38 14.85 0.25
C ILE A 154 -12.52 13.99 0.78
N LEU A 155 -12.31 13.35 1.93
CA LEU A 155 -13.24 12.42 2.54
C LEU A 155 -14.29 13.16 3.38
N PRO A 156 -15.52 12.64 3.49
CA PRO A 156 -16.54 13.18 4.39
C PRO A 156 -16.03 13.31 5.84
N PRO A 157 -16.49 14.32 6.60
CA PRO A 157 -16.13 14.46 8.02
C PRO A 157 -16.39 13.18 8.81
N GLY A 158 -15.43 12.78 9.65
CA GLY A 158 -15.53 11.57 10.47
C GLY A 158 -15.19 10.25 9.76
N THR A 159 -14.90 10.28 8.45
CA THR A 159 -14.59 9.07 7.66
C THR A 159 -13.11 8.90 7.31
N VAL A 160 -12.25 9.81 7.76
CA VAL A 160 -10.79 9.69 7.53
C VAL A 160 -10.25 8.54 8.37
N PRO A 161 -9.74 7.45 7.75
CA PRO A 161 -9.20 6.34 8.51
C PRO A 161 -7.89 6.73 9.20
N PRO A 162 -7.53 6.05 10.32
CA PRO A 162 -6.19 6.13 10.88
C PRO A 162 -5.12 5.87 9.81
N VAL A 163 -4.09 6.71 9.77
CA VAL A 163 -2.93 6.55 8.88
C VAL A 163 -1.69 6.35 9.74
N MET A 164 -0.90 5.33 9.44
CA MET A 164 0.29 4.98 10.21
C MET A 164 1.42 4.47 9.31
N CYS A 165 2.67 4.67 9.71
CA CYS A 165 3.81 4.06 9.05
C CYS A 165 4.02 2.63 9.56
N SER A 166 4.33 1.70 8.67
CA SER A 166 4.76 0.36 9.06
C SER A 166 6.09 0.42 9.83
N THR A 167 6.14 -0.18 11.02
CA THR A 167 7.38 -0.37 11.79
C THR A 167 8.22 -1.54 11.29
N LEU A 168 7.67 -2.38 10.41
CA LEU A 168 8.37 -3.51 9.78
C LEU A 168 9.36 -3.03 8.71
N GLY A 169 9.13 -1.84 8.15
CA GLY A 169 9.98 -1.19 7.16
C GLY A 169 10.17 -2.03 5.89
N SER A 170 11.37 -1.99 5.31
CA SER A 170 11.72 -2.71 4.08
C SER A 170 11.66 -4.25 4.21
N ARG A 171 11.54 -4.78 5.43
CA ARG A 171 11.42 -6.23 5.69
C ARG A 171 9.98 -6.74 5.54
N ALA A 172 8.98 -5.86 5.49
CA ALA A 172 7.57 -6.26 5.43
C ALA A 172 7.29 -7.28 4.31
N PRO A 173 7.79 -7.12 3.06
CA PRO A 173 7.53 -8.12 2.02
C PRO A 173 8.13 -9.50 2.32
N LEU A 174 9.29 -9.57 2.96
CA LEU A 174 9.94 -10.84 3.32
C LEU A 174 9.16 -11.55 4.43
N LEU A 175 8.73 -10.80 5.45
CA LEU A 175 7.89 -11.31 6.53
C LEU A 175 6.56 -11.81 5.97
N GLY A 176 5.91 -11.04 5.09
CA GLY A 176 4.68 -11.48 4.41
C GLY A 176 4.88 -12.75 3.59
N GLY A 177 6.03 -12.88 2.92
CA GLY A 177 6.41 -14.09 2.18
C GLY A 177 6.55 -15.31 3.08
N LEU A 178 7.19 -15.14 4.25
CA LEU A 178 7.28 -16.19 5.26
C LEU A 178 5.88 -16.62 5.71
N GLU A 179 4.99 -15.69 6.02
CA GLU A 179 3.62 -16.00 6.44
C GLU A 179 2.81 -16.68 5.31
N LEU A 180 3.02 -16.31 4.05
CA LEU A 180 2.41 -16.99 2.91
C LEU A 180 2.90 -18.42 2.75
N VAL A 181 4.17 -18.70 3.03
CA VAL A 181 4.69 -20.08 3.00
C VAL A 181 4.15 -20.88 4.18
N LEU A 182 4.18 -20.32 5.39
CA LEU A 182 3.68 -20.97 6.60
C LEU A 182 2.19 -21.32 6.49
N SER A 183 1.38 -20.39 5.96
CA SER A 183 -0.06 -20.63 5.71
C SER A 183 -0.34 -21.83 4.81
N LYS A 184 0.54 -22.09 3.84
CA LYS A 184 0.41 -23.22 2.90
C LYS A 184 1.00 -24.54 3.41
N ALA A 185 1.86 -24.49 4.45
CA ALA A 185 2.62 -25.65 4.92
C ALA A 185 1.91 -26.49 5.99
N GLY A 186 0.84 -26.01 6.64
CA GLY A 186 0.02 -26.82 7.55
C GLY A 186 -0.74 -26.00 8.60
N SER A 187 -1.97 -26.45 8.89
CA SER A 187 -2.97 -25.93 9.83
C SER A 187 -2.56 -24.69 10.65
N PRO A 188 -2.99 -23.48 10.25
CA PRO A 188 -2.90 -22.28 11.09
C PRO A 188 -3.17 -22.58 12.58
N PRO A 189 -2.37 -22.04 13.53
CA PRO A 189 -2.78 -21.91 14.93
C PRO A 189 -4.25 -21.48 15.06
N SER A 190 -4.97 -21.89 16.10
CA SER A 190 -6.39 -21.53 16.32
C SER A 190 -6.67 -20.03 16.21
N ASP A 191 -5.67 -19.23 16.57
CA ASP A 191 -5.72 -17.76 16.63
C ASP A 191 -5.18 -17.10 15.36
N SER A 192 -4.89 -17.91 14.34
CA SER A 192 -4.41 -17.41 13.06
C SER A 192 -5.52 -16.63 12.34
N PRO A 193 -5.20 -15.47 11.78
CA PRO A 193 -6.18 -14.66 11.08
C PRO A 193 -6.81 -15.43 9.89
N LEU A 194 -8.10 -15.17 9.65
CA LEU A 194 -8.99 -15.94 8.76
C LEU A 194 -8.43 -16.19 7.34
N TRP A 195 -7.57 -15.31 6.85
CA TRP A 195 -6.97 -15.41 5.52
C TRP A 195 -5.94 -16.52 5.35
N ILE A 196 -5.41 -17.06 6.45
CA ILE A 196 -4.46 -18.19 6.43
C ILE A 196 -5.18 -19.51 6.13
N ARG A 197 -6.51 -19.57 6.29
CA ARG A 197 -7.33 -20.79 6.15
C ARG A 197 -7.91 -21.01 4.74
N GLN A 198 -7.59 -20.16 3.75
CA GLN A 198 -8.06 -20.25 2.37
C GLN A 198 -6.87 -20.26 1.40
#